data_AF-A0A7J9Q581-F1
#
_entry.id   AF-A0A7J9Q581-F1
#
_cell.length_a   1.000
_cell.length_b   1.000
_cell.length_c   1.000
_cell.angle_alpha   90.00
_cell.angle_beta   90.00
_cell.angle_gamma   90.00
#
_symmetry.space_group_name_H-M   'P 1'
#
loop_
_entity.id
_entity.type
_entity.pdbx_description
1 polymer ?
#
loop_
_entity_poly.entity_id
_entity_poly.type
_entity_poly.pdbx_seq_one_letter_code
_entity_poly.pdbx_strand_id
1 'polypeptide(L)'
;MALISNAKGRRKNETPSGYERLFGNRQLGMLMSKVQSAVISTGNELEKVLASKLENTHGISIQKINKENRVFKGIKDGHDIIIDCVIAKEGKFMLIEIKDGDTFDTKKVAGEIASLITTQAHLIEHNNLKENDVTIHYCSFNATSHEQIERGAKGLLPKGSAMTGKEFCKLVGLNFEKIVQERKKDQQENLNYFISELKKIPEIHSKFQ
;
A
#
# COMPACT_ATOMS: atom_id res chain seq x y z
N MET A 1 6.35 0.85 9.55
CA MET A 1 6.11 2.07 8.75
C MET A 1 7.39 2.41 8.02
N ALA A 2 7.33 3.12 6.88
CA ALA A 2 8.54 3.70 6.34
C ALA A 2 9.10 4.79 7.27
N LEU A 3 10.42 4.84 7.43
CA LEU A 3 11.09 5.83 8.26
C LEU A 3 11.37 7.11 7.47
N ILE A 4 11.01 8.27 8.02
CA ILE A 4 11.28 9.60 7.43
C ILE A 4 12.80 9.83 7.32
N SER A 5 13.58 9.30 8.27
CA SER A 5 15.04 9.35 8.24
C SER A 5 15.61 8.75 6.95
N ASN A 6 15.00 7.68 6.45
CA ASN A 6 15.43 6.94 5.26
C ASN A 6 14.86 7.49 3.96
N ALA A 7 13.81 8.32 4.04
CA ALA A 7 13.22 8.96 2.88
C ALA A 7 14.20 9.98 2.27
N LYS A 8 14.29 10.03 0.94
CA LYS A 8 15.16 11.03 0.27
C LYS A 8 14.52 12.41 0.24
N GLY A 9 13.19 12.47 0.05
CA GLY A 9 12.50 13.73 -0.25
C GLY A 9 13.00 14.36 -1.56
N ARG A 10 12.71 15.65 -1.74
CA ARG A 10 13.18 16.44 -2.88
C ARG A 10 14.69 16.69 -2.80
N ARG A 11 15.37 16.88 -3.92
CA ARG A 11 16.81 17.18 -3.97
C ARG A 11 17.06 18.70 -4.05
N LYS A 12 18.23 19.14 -3.57
CA LYS A 12 18.61 20.58 -3.57
C LYS A 12 18.64 21.21 -4.97
N ASN A 13 18.93 20.44 -6.01
CA ASN A 13 19.01 20.90 -7.39
C ASN A 13 17.67 20.81 -8.15
N GLU A 14 16.60 20.39 -7.50
CA GLU A 14 15.27 20.34 -8.11
C GLU A 14 14.50 21.63 -7.85
N THR A 15 13.43 21.83 -8.63
CA THR A 15 12.54 22.98 -8.43
C THR A 15 11.99 23.01 -7.01
N PRO A 16 11.76 24.21 -6.42
CA PRO A 16 11.19 24.34 -5.09
C PRO A 16 9.93 23.48 -4.92
N SER A 17 9.85 22.74 -3.81
CA SER A 17 8.67 21.92 -3.51
C SER A 17 7.42 22.80 -3.34
N GLY A 18 6.23 22.20 -3.48
CA GLY A 18 4.98 22.91 -3.14
C GLY A 18 4.99 23.42 -1.70
N TYR A 19 5.57 22.64 -0.77
CA TYR A 19 5.72 23.01 0.63
C TYR A 19 6.66 24.20 0.82
N GLU A 20 7.78 24.27 0.08
CA GLU A 20 8.71 25.41 0.14
C GLU A 20 8.03 26.70 -0.33
N ARG A 21 7.25 26.65 -1.41
CA ARG A 21 6.49 27.82 -1.89
C ARG A 21 5.37 28.21 -0.93
N LEU A 22 4.74 27.25 -0.27
CA LEU A 22 3.66 27.49 0.69
C LEU A 22 4.18 28.18 1.96
N PHE A 23 5.29 27.71 2.52
CA PHE A 23 5.83 28.22 3.78
C PHE A 23 6.86 29.34 3.60
N GLY A 24 7.34 29.59 2.39
CA GLY A 24 8.47 30.50 2.14
C GLY A 24 9.78 30.03 2.80
N ASN A 25 9.85 28.75 3.21
CA ASN A 25 10.98 28.21 3.95
C ASN A 25 11.46 26.90 3.31
N ARG A 26 12.70 26.92 2.82
CA ARG A 26 13.30 25.79 2.12
C ARG A 26 13.56 24.59 3.02
N GLN A 27 14.07 24.80 4.23
CA GLN A 27 14.37 23.69 5.14
C GLN A 27 13.09 22.95 5.55
N LEU A 28 12.04 23.71 5.88
CA LEU A 28 10.73 23.16 6.20
C LEU A 28 10.12 22.45 4.99
N GLY A 29 10.19 23.06 3.81
CA GLY A 29 9.71 22.45 2.58
C GLY A 29 10.40 21.12 2.26
N MET A 30 11.71 21.03 2.50
CA MET A 30 12.48 19.80 2.33
C MET A 30 12.08 18.72 3.35
N LEU A 31 11.92 19.08 4.63
CA LEU A 31 11.45 18.16 5.66
C LEU A 31 10.05 17.60 5.33
N MET A 32 9.11 18.46 4.95
CA MET A 32 7.77 18.04 4.54
C MET A 32 7.79 17.15 3.29
N SER A 33 8.70 17.41 2.36
CA SER A 33 8.91 16.52 1.21
C SER A 33 9.41 15.13 1.62
N LYS A 34 10.29 15.02 2.62
CA LYS A 34 10.70 13.71 3.18
C LYS A 34 9.53 13.00 3.83
N VAL A 35 8.70 13.72 4.60
CA VAL A 35 7.47 13.18 5.21
C VAL A 35 6.56 12.60 4.13
N GLN A 36 6.27 13.35 3.07
CA GLN A 36 5.44 12.87 1.96
C GLN A 36 6.03 11.63 1.28
N SER A 37 7.36 11.60 1.08
CA SER A 37 8.05 10.44 0.52
C SER A 37 7.94 9.20 1.42
N ALA A 38 7.98 9.37 2.74
CA ALA A 38 7.78 8.28 3.70
C ALA A 38 6.32 7.81 3.72
N VAL A 39 5.34 8.72 3.62
CA VAL A 39 3.91 8.37 3.50
C VAL A 39 3.68 7.46 2.29
N ILE A 40 4.19 7.85 1.11
CA ILE A 40 4.09 7.03 -0.10
C ILE A 40 4.76 5.66 0.10
N SER A 41 5.95 5.64 0.71
CA SER A 41 6.71 4.42 0.92
C SER A 41 6.09 3.48 1.96
N THR A 42 5.16 3.97 2.79
CA THR A 42 4.53 3.16 3.85
C THR A 42 3.70 2.02 3.26
N GLY A 43 3.06 2.21 2.09
CA GLY A 43 2.37 1.12 1.39
C GLY A 43 3.33 -0.03 1.03
N ASN A 44 4.46 0.31 0.41
CA ASN A 44 5.49 -0.68 0.06
C ASN A 44 6.07 -1.39 1.30
N GLU A 45 6.25 -0.66 2.42
CA GLU A 45 6.72 -1.27 3.66
C GLU A 45 5.68 -2.20 4.29
N LEU A 46 4.39 -1.86 4.21
CA LEU A 46 3.33 -2.78 4.63
C LEU A 46 3.38 -4.06 3.80
N GLU A 47 3.45 -3.96 2.48
CA GLU A 47 3.56 -5.13 1.60
C GLU A 47 4.75 -6.03 1.97
N LYS A 48 5.92 -5.44 2.28
CA LYS A 48 7.11 -6.17 2.74
C LYS A 48 6.92 -6.83 4.10
N VAL A 49 6.27 -6.15 5.04
CA VAL A 49 6.00 -6.72 6.37
C VAL A 49 5.08 -7.92 6.25
N LEU A 50 3.98 -7.80 5.49
CA LEU A 50 3.07 -8.90 5.23
C LEU A 50 3.82 -10.07 4.57
N ALA A 51 4.62 -9.76 3.54
CA ALA A 51 5.47 -10.72 2.84
C ALA A 51 6.31 -11.60 3.76
N SER A 52 7.11 -10.94 4.60
CA SER A 52 8.07 -11.61 5.50
C SER A 52 7.42 -12.49 6.56
N LYS A 53 6.11 -12.34 6.79
CA LYS A 53 5.36 -13.14 7.77
C LYS A 53 4.63 -14.32 7.13
N LEU A 54 4.57 -14.36 5.80
CA LEU A 54 3.83 -15.34 5.02
C LEU A 54 4.76 -16.40 4.40
N GLU A 55 6.07 -16.36 4.71
CA GLU A 55 7.10 -17.26 4.16
C GLU A 55 6.87 -18.75 4.49
N ASN A 56 6.01 -19.08 5.46
CA ASN A 56 5.65 -20.46 5.85
C ASN A 56 4.19 -20.83 5.52
N THR A 57 3.50 -20.02 4.72
CA THR A 57 2.12 -20.25 4.27
C THR A 57 2.08 -20.22 2.74
N HIS A 58 1.31 -21.12 2.12
CA HIS A 58 1.07 -21.05 0.68
C HIS A 58 0.26 -19.78 0.37
N GLY A 59 0.95 -18.72 -0.06
CA GLY A 59 0.34 -17.50 -0.57
C GLY A 59 0.74 -16.24 0.19
N ILE A 60 0.96 -15.19 -0.60
CA ILE A 60 1.27 -13.78 -0.26
C ILE A 60 2.75 -13.43 -0.04
N SER A 61 3.29 -12.74 -1.05
CA SER A 61 4.48 -11.88 -1.10
C SER A 61 5.80 -12.43 -0.51
N ILE A 62 6.81 -12.57 -1.36
CA ILE A 62 8.16 -12.03 -1.13
C ILE A 62 8.64 -11.59 -2.51
N GLN A 63 9.41 -10.51 -2.57
CA GLN A 63 10.09 -10.01 -3.77
C GLN A 63 10.97 -11.05 -4.51
N LYS A 64 11.11 -12.29 -3.99
CA LYS A 64 11.77 -13.41 -4.69
C LYS A 64 11.11 -14.80 -4.52
N ILE A 65 10.18 -15.03 -3.59
CA ILE A 65 9.68 -16.41 -3.30
C ILE A 65 8.32 -16.74 -3.94
N ASN A 66 7.60 -15.78 -4.55
CA ASN A 66 6.34 -16.10 -5.24
C ASN A 66 5.98 -15.12 -6.37
N LYS A 67 6.99 -14.52 -7.03
CA LYS A 67 6.74 -13.62 -8.17
C LYS A 67 6.03 -14.32 -9.33
N GLU A 68 6.30 -15.61 -9.51
CA GLU A 68 5.83 -16.38 -10.66
C GLU A 68 4.31 -16.52 -10.68
N ASN A 69 3.68 -16.65 -9.51
CA ASN A 69 2.23 -16.87 -9.38
C ASN A 69 1.39 -15.58 -9.31
N ARG A 70 2.03 -14.41 -9.37
CA ARG A 70 1.35 -13.10 -9.31
C ARG A 70 1.67 -12.17 -10.49
N VAL A 71 2.65 -12.56 -11.30
CA VAL A 71 3.05 -11.85 -12.51
C VAL A 71 2.39 -12.57 -13.68
N PHE A 72 1.38 -11.95 -14.24
CA PHE A 72 0.67 -12.44 -15.40
C PHE A 72 1.29 -11.80 -16.64
N LYS A 73 2.08 -12.59 -17.36
CA LYS A 73 2.96 -12.07 -18.42
C LYS A 73 2.20 -11.78 -19.70
N GLY A 74 2.40 -10.58 -20.24
CA GLY A 74 1.86 -10.19 -21.55
C GLY A 74 0.33 -10.14 -21.69
N ILE A 75 -0.43 -10.22 -20.58
CA ILE A 75 -1.90 -10.36 -20.64
C ILE A 75 -2.64 -9.04 -20.94
N LYS A 76 -1.97 -7.89 -20.85
CA LYS A 76 -2.57 -6.58 -21.15
C LYS A 76 -1.80 -5.90 -22.28
N ASP A 77 -2.24 -6.11 -23.52
CA ASP A 77 -1.60 -5.54 -24.72
C ASP A 77 -0.09 -5.85 -24.79
N GLY A 78 0.31 -7.05 -24.36
CA GLY A 78 1.72 -7.45 -24.29
C GLY A 78 2.48 -6.95 -23.05
N HIS A 79 1.82 -6.26 -22.12
CA HIS A 79 2.38 -5.86 -20.83
C HIS A 79 2.04 -6.85 -19.71
N ASP A 80 2.97 -6.99 -18.77
CA ASP A 80 2.79 -7.79 -17.56
C ASP A 80 1.86 -7.09 -16.57
N ILE A 81 0.99 -7.87 -15.91
CA ILE A 81 0.21 -7.43 -14.75
C ILE A 81 0.81 -8.04 -13.49
N ILE A 82 0.94 -7.24 -12.45
CA ILE A 82 1.38 -7.70 -11.12
C ILE A 82 0.24 -7.44 -10.15
N ILE A 83 -0.23 -8.49 -9.49
CA ILE A 83 -1.20 -8.40 -8.40
C ILE A 83 -0.47 -8.48 -7.07
N ASP A 84 -0.85 -7.66 -6.09
CA ASP A 84 -0.17 -7.59 -4.79
C ASP A 84 -0.17 -8.95 -4.08
N CYS A 85 -1.32 -9.62 -4.10
CA CYS A 85 -1.55 -10.91 -3.49
C CYS A 85 -2.46 -11.80 -4.34
N VAL A 86 -2.03 -13.05 -4.56
CA VAL A 86 -2.85 -14.12 -5.14
C VAL A 86 -2.89 -15.28 -4.14
N ILE A 87 -4.10 -15.73 -3.79
CA ILE A 87 -4.33 -16.94 -3.00
C ILE A 87 -4.99 -17.97 -3.89
N ALA A 88 -4.39 -19.15 -4.02
CA ALA A 88 -4.98 -20.29 -4.71
C ALA A 88 -5.27 -21.39 -3.68
N LYS A 89 -6.53 -21.78 -3.52
CA LYS A 89 -6.96 -22.81 -2.58
C LYS A 89 -8.14 -23.59 -3.15
N GLU A 90 -8.03 -24.92 -3.16
CA GLU A 90 -9.12 -25.82 -3.57
C GLU A 90 -9.68 -25.49 -4.97
N GLY A 91 -8.81 -25.13 -5.91
CA GLY A 91 -9.19 -24.77 -7.28
C GLY A 91 -9.80 -23.37 -7.44
N LYS A 92 -9.88 -22.59 -6.35
CA LYS A 92 -10.33 -21.20 -6.36
C LYS A 92 -9.18 -20.24 -6.21
N PHE A 93 -9.33 -19.06 -6.81
CA PHE A 93 -8.37 -17.98 -6.81
C PHE A 93 -8.97 -16.73 -6.17
N MET A 94 -8.16 -16.05 -5.37
CA MET A 94 -8.47 -14.75 -4.80
C MET A 94 -7.37 -13.77 -5.19
N LEU A 95 -7.74 -12.76 -5.96
CA LEU A 95 -6.88 -11.66 -6.40
C LEU A 95 -7.09 -10.49 -5.46
N ILE A 96 -6.06 -10.08 -4.73
CA ILE A 96 -6.17 -9.06 -3.68
C ILE A 96 -5.20 -7.94 -3.97
N GLU A 97 -5.73 -6.73 -4.13
CA GLU A 97 -4.96 -5.49 -4.09
C GLU A 97 -4.88 -5.00 -2.65
N ILE A 98 -3.69 -4.63 -2.17
CA ILE A 98 -3.47 -4.21 -0.78
C ILE A 98 -3.12 -2.73 -0.73
N LYS A 99 -3.87 -1.96 0.07
CA LYS A 99 -3.59 -0.56 0.40
C LYS A 99 -3.37 -0.39 1.88
N ASP A 100 -2.51 0.57 2.23
CA ASP A 100 -2.26 0.89 3.63
C ASP A 100 -3.46 1.58 4.29
N GLY A 101 -4.09 2.51 3.58
CA GLY A 101 -5.22 3.31 4.07
C GLY A 101 -6.45 3.22 3.17
N ASP A 102 -7.49 3.94 3.54
CA ASP A 102 -8.82 3.94 2.93
C ASP A 102 -9.07 5.17 2.03
N THR A 103 -8.17 6.16 2.02
CA THR A 103 -8.29 7.28 1.08
C THR A 103 -7.57 6.94 -0.21
N PHE A 104 -8.35 6.71 -1.27
CA PHE A 104 -7.80 6.28 -2.54
C PHE A 104 -7.62 7.44 -3.54
N ASP A 105 -6.55 7.38 -4.31
CA ASP A 105 -6.47 8.12 -5.57
C ASP A 105 -7.38 7.41 -6.58
N THR A 106 -8.49 8.05 -6.93
CA THR A 106 -9.53 7.43 -7.75
C THR A 106 -9.09 7.10 -9.17
N LYS A 107 -8.09 7.82 -9.73
CA LYS A 107 -7.52 7.47 -11.04
C LYS A 107 -6.68 6.21 -10.94
N LYS A 108 -5.93 6.07 -9.85
CA LYS A 108 -5.12 4.89 -9.58
C LYS A 108 -6.00 3.64 -9.39
N VAL A 109 -7.05 3.76 -8.58
CA VAL A 109 -8.00 2.66 -8.32
C VAL A 109 -8.62 2.11 -9.60
N ALA A 110 -9.04 2.97 -10.53
CA ALA A 110 -9.60 2.50 -11.80
C ALA A 110 -8.63 1.61 -12.59
N GLY A 111 -7.34 1.98 -12.62
CA GLY A 111 -6.30 1.19 -13.29
C GLY A 111 -5.98 -0.12 -12.58
N GLU A 112 -5.96 -0.11 -11.24
CA GLU A 112 -5.76 -1.29 -10.40
C GLU A 112 -6.94 -2.28 -10.55
N ILE A 113 -8.19 -1.79 -10.57
CA ILE A 113 -9.40 -2.61 -10.82
C ILE A 113 -9.35 -3.23 -12.22
N ALA A 114 -9.04 -2.44 -13.24
CA ALA A 114 -8.93 -2.96 -14.60
C ALA A 114 -7.91 -4.11 -14.67
N SER A 115 -6.79 -3.97 -13.97
CA SER A 115 -5.74 -4.99 -13.95
C SER A 115 -6.20 -6.29 -13.25
N LEU A 116 -6.95 -6.17 -12.16
CA LEU A 116 -7.57 -7.31 -11.47
C LEU A 116 -8.60 -8.02 -12.35
N ILE A 117 -9.47 -7.27 -13.05
CA ILE A 117 -10.48 -7.82 -13.96
C ILE A 117 -9.83 -8.54 -15.15
N THR A 118 -8.80 -7.94 -15.77
CA THR A 118 -8.05 -8.60 -16.85
C THR A 118 -7.43 -9.91 -16.38
N THR A 119 -6.85 -9.91 -15.17
CA THR A 119 -6.25 -11.11 -14.58
C THR A 119 -7.30 -12.18 -14.26
N GLN A 120 -8.46 -11.78 -13.74
CA GLN A 120 -9.58 -12.67 -13.46
C GLN A 120 -10.05 -13.37 -14.75
N ALA A 121 -10.30 -12.60 -15.81
CA ALA A 121 -10.72 -13.14 -17.11
C ALA A 121 -9.68 -14.12 -17.67
N HIS A 122 -8.40 -13.77 -17.59
CA HIS A 122 -7.30 -14.64 -18.03
C HIS A 122 -7.29 -15.97 -17.27
N LEU A 123 -7.40 -15.96 -15.94
CA LEU A 123 -7.44 -17.17 -15.12
C LEU A 123 -8.64 -18.05 -15.42
N ILE A 124 -9.82 -17.45 -15.64
CA ILE A 124 -11.05 -18.15 -16.01
C ILE A 124 -10.88 -18.89 -17.33
N GLU A 125 -10.40 -18.19 -18.35
CA GLU A 125 -10.22 -18.74 -19.71
C GLU A 125 -9.14 -19.84 -19.74
N HIS A 126 -7.96 -19.57 -19.18
CA HIS A 126 -6.82 -20.48 -19.29
C HIS A 126 -6.97 -21.76 -18.46
N ASN A 127 -7.73 -21.71 -17.36
CA ASN A 127 -7.91 -22.85 -16.46
C ASN A 127 -9.32 -23.46 -16.54
N ASN A 128 -10.17 -23.00 -17.48
CA ASN A 128 -11.56 -23.43 -17.64
C ASN A 128 -12.36 -23.37 -16.31
N LEU A 129 -12.20 -22.27 -15.57
CA LEU A 129 -12.86 -22.05 -14.27
C LEU A 129 -14.22 -21.36 -14.46
N LYS A 130 -15.03 -21.34 -13.40
CA LYS A 130 -16.24 -20.52 -13.37
C LYS A 130 -15.93 -19.12 -12.82
N GLU A 131 -16.78 -18.16 -13.11
CA GLU A 131 -16.64 -16.78 -12.60
C GLU A 131 -16.52 -16.74 -11.07
N ASN A 132 -17.31 -17.57 -10.37
CA ASN A 132 -17.29 -17.66 -8.90
C ASN A 132 -16.05 -18.39 -8.33
N ASP A 133 -15.20 -18.97 -9.18
CA ASP A 133 -13.94 -19.60 -8.76
C ASP A 133 -12.80 -18.57 -8.70
N VAL A 134 -12.95 -17.38 -9.28
CA VAL A 134 -11.94 -16.32 -9.23
C VAL A 134 -12.56 -15.04 -8.68
N THR A 135 -12.15 -14.63 -7.48
CA THR A 135 -12.70 -13.46 -6.76
C THR A 135 -11.69 -12.32 -6.68
N ILE A 136 -12.19 -11.08 -6.65
CA ILE A 136 -11.38 -9.87 -6.56
C ILE A 136 -11.67 -9.18 -5.22
N HIS A 137 -10.61 -8.79 -4.50
CA HIS A 137 -10.72 -8.03 -3.28
C HIS A 137 -9.80 -6.81 -3.25
N TYR A 138 -10.27 -5.77 -2.58
CA TYR A 138 -9.51 -4.57 -2.24
C TYR A 138 -9.33 -4.50 -0.73
N CYS A 139 -8.14 -4.87 -0.28
CA CYS A 139 -7.75 -4.82 1.11
C CYS A 139 -7.29 -3.41 1.48
N SER A 140 -8.03 -2.71 2.32
CA SER A 140 -7.55 -1.51 3.00
C SER A 140 -7.13 -1.89 4.42
N PHE A 141 -5.83 -1.98 4.63
CA PHE A 141 -5.28 -2.68 5.80
C PHE A 141 -5.66 -2.01 7.12
N ASN A 142 -5.61 -0.67 7.18
CA ASN A 142 -5.97 0.08 8.39
C ASN A 142 -7.44 0.53 8.42
N ALA A 143 -8.28 0.16 7.43
CA ALA A 143 -9.70 0.47 7.47
C ALA A 143 -10.43 -0.35 8.56
N THR A 144 -11.46 0.25 9.14
CA THR A 144 -12.23 -0.33 10.24
C THR A 144 -13.52 -1.01 9.79
N SER A 145 -14.01 -0.71 8.57
CA SER A 145 -15.23 -1.28 8.00
C SER A 145 -15.17 -1.28 6.47
N HIS A 146 -15.98 -2.12 5.82
CA HIS A 146 -16.14 -2.12 4.35
C HIS A 146 -16.69 -0.79 3.83
N GLU A 147 -17.65 -0.19 4.54
CA GLU A 147 -18.23 1.11 4.19
C GLU A 147 -17.19 2.23 4.11
N GLN A 148 -16.20 2.21 5.02
CA GLN A 148 -15.10 3.16 4.99
C GLN A 148 -14.28 3.03 3.69
N ILE A 149 -14.02 1.79 3.27
CA ILE A 149 -13.28 1.46 2.04
C ILE A 149 -14.08 1.91 0.81
N GLU A 150 -15.36 1.53 0.74
CA GLU A 150 -16.25 1.86 -0.38
C GLU A 150 -16.41 3.37 -0.56
N ARG A 151 -16.59 4.10 0.55
CA ARG A 151 -16.65 5.57 0.56
C ARG A 151 -15.34 6.18 0.07
N GLY A 152 -14.21 5.69 0.56
CA GLY A 152 -12.89 6.15 0.16
C GLY A 152 -12.61 5.95 -1.33
N ALA A 153 -13.09 4.84 -1.90
CA ALA A 153 -13.00 4.55 -3.32
C ALA A 153 -14.07 5.24 -4.17
N LYS A 154 -14.99 6.00 -3.55
CA LYS A 154 -16.06 6.76 -4.20
C LYS A 154 -16.93 5.91 -5.12
N GLY A 155 -17.25 4.69 -4.68
CA GLY A 155 -18.12 3.77 -5.43
C GLY A 155 -17.48 3.12 -6.65
N LEU A 156 -16.16 3.22 -6.83
CA LEU A 156 -15.45 2.57 -7.93
C LEU A 156 -15.25 1.07 -7.71
N LEU A 157 -15.27 0.60 -6.45
CA LEU A 157 -15.02 -0.80 -6.14
C LEU A 157 -16.17 -1.71 -6.60
N PRO A 158 -15.87 -2.90 -7.14
CA PRO A 158 -16.88 -3.94 -7.33
C PRO A 158 -17.60 -4.23 -6.02
N LYS A 159 -18.92 -4.44 -6.09
CA LYS A 159 -19.75 -4.70 -4.92
C LYS A 159 -19.23 -5.94 -4.16
N GLY A 160 -19.05 -5.82 -2.85
CA GLY A 160 -18.58 -6.92 -1.99
C GLY A 160 -17.08 -7.23 -2.13
N SER A 161 -16.31 -6.43 -2.87
CA SER A 161 -14.86 -6.63 -2.98
C SER A 161 -14.07 -5.99 -1.82
N ALA A 162 -14.68 -5.12 -1.02
CA ALA A 162 -14.02 -4.48 0.11
C ALA A 162 -13.55 -5.52 1.15
N MET A 163 -12.32 -5.35 1.65
CA MET A 163 -11.72 -6.22 2.66
C MET A 163 -10.90 -5.37 3.64
N THR A 164 -11.08 -5.58 4.93
CA THR A 164 -10.26 -4.94 5.97
C THR A 164 -8.96 -5.72 6.18
N GLY A 165 -7.94 -5.06 6.73
CA GLY A 165 -6.69 -5.75 7.11
C GLY A 165 -6.91 -6.86 8.14
N LYS A 166 -7.93 -6.75 9.00
CA LYS A 166 -8.29 -7.81 9.96
C LYS A 166 -8.81 -9.06 9.26
N GLU A 167 -9.70 -8.90 8.28
CA GLU A 167 -10.22 -10.02 7.49
C GLU A 167 -9.12 -10.66 6.66
N PHE A 168 -8.29 -9.85 6.02
CA PHE A 168 -7.12 -10.31 5.31
C PHE A 168 -6.20 -11.12 6.23
N CYS A 169 -5.79 -10.59 7.39
CA CYS A 169 -4.93 -11.31 8.32
C CYS A 169 -5.56 -12.62 8.80
N LYS A 170 -6.87 -12.62 9.10
CA LYS A 170 -7.61 -13.84 9.44
C LYS A 170 -7.57 -14.88 8.31
N LEU A 171 -7.75 -14.45 7.06
CA LEU A 171 -7.72 -15.31 5.88
C LEU A 171 -6.37 -16.02 5.72
N VAL A 172 -5.27 -15.32 6.01
CA VAL A 172 -3.91 -15.84 5.80
C VAL A 172 -3.19 -16.30 7.07
N GLY A 173 -3.90 -16.39 8.20
CA GLY A 173 -3.34 -16.88 9.45
C GLY A 173 -2.34 -15.92 10.13
N LEU A 174 -2.44 -14.61 9.85
CA LEU A 174 -1.63 -13.58 10.48
C LEU A 174 -2.32 -12.95 11.68
N ASN A 175 -1.53 -12.46 12.63
CA ASN A 175 -2.01 -11.66 13.75
C ASN A 175 -1.98 -10.16 13.39
N PHE A 176 -3.15 -9.58 13.14
CA PHE A 176 -3.32 -8.18 12.77
C PHE A 176 -2.76 -7.24 13.83
N GLU A 177 -3.13 -7.45 15.10
CA GLU A 177 -2.75 -6.60 16.21
C GLU A 177 -1.23 -6.55 16.39
N LYS A 178 -0.55 -7.68 16.21
CA LYS A 178 0.92 -7.78 16.27
C LYS A 178 1.57 -6.94 15.17
N ILE A 179 1.08 -7.03 13.93
CA ILE A 179 1.57 -6.21 12.82
C ILE A 179 1.39 -4.72 13.11
N VAL A 180 0.21 -4.33 13.63
CA VAL A 180 -0.06 -2.95 14.01
C VAL A 180 0.88 -2.49 15.14
N GLN A 181 1.13 -3.31 16.17
CA GLN A 181 2.06 -2.96 17.24
C GLN A 181 3.49 -2.79 16.74
N GLU A 182 3.99 -3.70 15.89
CA GLU A 182 5.33 -3.59 15.30
C GLU A 182 5.50 -2.25 14.56
N ARG A 183 4.46 -1.83 13.80
CA ARG A 183 4.47 -0.55 13.08
C ARG A 183 4.43 0.68 13.99
N LYS A 184 3.90 0.59 15.22
CA LYS A 184 3.90 1.72 16.17
C LYS A 184 5.29 2.14 16.60
N LYS A 185 6.24 1.21 16.64
CA LYS A 185 7.64 1.54 16.93
C LYS A 185 8.18 2.54 15.90
N ASP A 186 7.97 2.26 14.62
CA ASP A 186 8.39 3.13 13.53
C ASP A 186 7.62 4.47 13.54
N GLN A 187 6.36 4.49 13.99
CA GLN A 187 5.60 5.74 14.17
C GLN A 187 6.26 6.63 15.23
N GLN A 188 6.68 6.05 16.36
CA GLN A 188 7.37 6.79 17.41
C GLN A 188 8.74 7.30 16.92
N GLU A 189 9.50 6.48 16.20
CA GLU A 189 10.77 6.89 15.59
C GLU A 189 10.57 8.05 14.61
N ASN A 190 9.53 7.98 13.77
CA ASN A 190 9.16 9.05 12.85
C ASN A 190 8.79 10.35 13.56
N LEU A 191 8.01 10.27 14.64
CA LEU A 191 7.64 11.45 15.43
C LEU A 191 8.89 12.11 16.04
N ASN A 192 9.76 11.31 16.66
CA ASN A 192 11.00 11.79 17.27
C ASN A 192 11.91 12.44 16.22
N TYR A 193 12.08 11.79 15.06
CA TYR A 193 12.86 12.32 13.95
C TYR A 193 12.28 13.65 13.44
N PHE A 194 10.97 13.71 13.20
CA PHE A 194 10.30 14.90 12.71
C PHE A 194 10.48 16.08 13.67
N ILE A 195 10.24 15.89 14.97
CA ILE A 195 10.43 16.94 15.99
C ILE A 195 11.90 17.39 16.04
N SER A 196 12.84 16.45 16.03
CA SER A 196 14.28 16.73 16.02
C SER A 196 14.67 17.60 14.83
N GLU A 197 14.26 17.24 13.61
CA GLU A 197 14.57 18.02 12.40
C GLU A 197 13.86 19.37 12.39
N LEU A 198 12.61 19.43 12.85
CA LEU A 198 11.83 20.66 12.93
C LEU A 198 12.50 21.70 13.84
N LYS A 199 13.05 21.26 14.99
CA LYS A 199 13.78 22.13 15.94
C LYS A 199 15.09 22.68 15.39
N LYS A 200 15.66 22.09 14.34
CA LYS A 200 16.89 22.59 13.69
C LYS A 200 16.62 23.77 12.76
N ILE A 201 15.36 24.03 12.43
CA ILE A 201 14.97 25.13 11.53
C ILE A 201 14.92 26.42 12.35
N PRO A 202 15.76 27.43 12.06
CA PRO A 202 15.89 28.63 12.89
C PRO A 202 14.57 29.38 13.12
N GLU A 203 13.76 29.54 12.06
CA GLU A 203 12.48 30.27 12.11
C GLU A 203 11.40 29.55 12.91
N ILE A 204 11.56 28.23 13.10
CA ILE A 204 10.67 27.44 13.94
C ILE A 204 11.18 27.43 15.38
N HIS A 205 12.49 27.25 15.57
CA HIS A 205 13.10 27.26 16.90
C HIS A 205 12.78 28.55 17.67
N SER A 206 12.86 29.70 16.99
CA SER A 206 12.56 31.01 17.59
C SER A 206 11.10 31.20 18.00
N LYS A 207 10.17 30.35 17.56
CA LYS A 207 8.76 30.40 17.95
C LYS A 207 8.42 29.55 19.19
N PHE A 208 9.35 28.73 19.65
CA PHE A 208 9.20 27.86 20.82
C PHE A 208 10.01 28.33 22.04
N GLN A 209 10.66 29.50 21.93
CA GLN A 209 11.28 30.22 23.04
C GLN A 209 10.33 31.30 23.53
#